data_AF-A0A3B8K6T4-F1
#
_entry.id   AF-A0A3B8K6T4-F1
#
_cell.length_a   1.000
_cell.length_b   1.000
_cell.length_c   1.000
_cell.angle_alpha   90.00
_cell.angle_beta   90.00
_cell.angle_gamma   90.00
#
_symmetry.space_group_name_H-M   'P 1'
#
loop_
_entity.id
_entity.type
_entity.pdbx_description
1 polymer ?
#
loop_
_entity_poly.entity_id
_entity_poly.type
_entity_poly.pdbx_seq_one_letter_code
_entity_poly.pdbx_strand_id
1 'polypeptide(L)'
;MDQQQNQIISLIAVFLALGIGILIGASMGEKALVLHQLAFIEELKGEIMHYKEEINNQFASFSRLQEELLHWELLEEKYLNSLLIENKLQDVVIKVIALEGIETGLENFLLDSGSAYQIFVYTEASREVPFFIQEEAEIYILSGSGNPDEYLAVVLENIQQQGMLIIRVTEDLDEEMALNVASDNLSFPTVNRIDKFYNKVKLLELIQEHLRKVGGW
;
A
#
# COMPACT_ATOMS: atom_id res chain seq x y z
N MET A 1 60.40 17.43 -50.49
CA MET A 1 61.22 17.07 -49.32
C MET A 1 60.37 16.62 -48.13
N ASP A 2 59.04 16.85 -48.14
CA ASP A 2 58.19 16.61 -46.96
C ASP A 2 57.85 15.14 -46.68
N GLN A 3 57.86 14.28 -47.70
CA GLN A 3 57.42 12.88 -47.55
C GLN A 3 58.45 12.01 -46.80
N GLN A 4 59.75 12.25 -46.99
CA GLN A 4 60.81 11.54 -46.25
C GLN A 4 60.93 12.02 -44.80
N GLN A 5 60.72 13.32 -44.55
CA GLN A 5 60.69 13.87 -43.19
C GLN A 5 59.53 13.31 -42.38
N ASN A 6 58.33 13.21 -42.97
CA ASN A 6 57.16 12.63 -42.29
C ASN A 6 57.35 11.14 -41.98
N GLN A 7 58.04 10.39 -42.84
CA GLN A 7 58.36 8.98 -42.59
C GLN A 7 59.36 8.81 -41.44
N ILE A 8 60.38 9.67 -41.35
CA ILE A 8 61.38 9.63 -40.26
C ILE A 8 60.73 10.05 -38.93
N ILE A 9 59.88 11.07 -38.93
CA ILE A 9 59.16 11.52 -37.73
C ILE A 9 58.20 10.42 -37.24
N SER A 10 57.48 9.78 -38.15
CA SER A 10 56.60 8.64 -37.81
C SER A 10 57.40 7.45 -37.25
N LEU A 11 58.55 7.13 -37.84
CA LEU A 11 59.41 6.05 -37.37
C LEU A 11 59.96 6.32 -35.97
N ILE A 12 60.44 7.55 -35.72
CA ILE A 12 60.93 7.96 -34.40
C ILE A 12 59.79 7.93 -33.38
N ALA A 13 58.59 8.40 -33.73
CA ALA A 13 57.43 8.36 -32.85
C ALA A 13 57.04 6.93 -32.48
N VAL A 14 57.07 5.99 -33.43
CA VAL A 14 56.79 4.57 -33.19
C VAL A 14 57.82 3.95 -32.25
N PHE A 15 59.13 4.20 -32.48
CA PHE A 15 60.17 3.66 -31.60
C PHE A 15 60.21 4.32 -30.22
N LEU A 16 59.85 5.59 -30.12
CA LEU A 16 59.78 6.31 -28.84
C LEU A 16 58.56 5.87 -28.03
N ALA A 17 57.41 5.65 -28.67
CA ALA A 17 56.24 5.05 -28.04
C ALA A 17 56.51 3.60 -27.59
N LEU A 18 57.22 2.81 -28.40
CA LEU A 18 57.63 1.46 -28.04
C LEU A 18 58.64 1.47 -26.87
N GLY A 19 59.62 2.37 -26.91
CA GLY A 19 60.62 2.53 -25.86
C GLY A 19 60.01 2.97 -24.54
N ILE A 20 59.09 3.94 -24.55
CA ILE A 20 58.34 4.37 -23.37
C ILE A 20 57.39 3.27 -22.90
N GLY A 21 56.74 2.54 -23.81
CA GLY A 21 55.86 1.41 -23.47
C GLY A 21 56.61 0.28 -22.77
N ILE A 22 57.82 -0.05 -23.23
CA ILE A 22 58.71 -1.01 -22.57
C ILE A 22 59.24 -0.43 -21.25
N LEU A 23 59.60 0.85 -21.19
CA LEU A 23 60.11 1.49 -19.96
C LEU A 23 59.03 1.56 -18.87
N ILE A 24 57.79 1.91 -19.21
CA ILE A 24 56.65 1.93 -18.28
C ILE A 24 56.28 0.50 -17.89
N GLY A 25 56.22 -0.42 -18.87
CA GLY A 25 55.91 -1.82 -18.63
C GLY A 25 56.97 -2.56 -17.80
N ALA A 26 58.24 -2.18 -17.91
CA ALA A 26 59.34 -2.74 -17.12
C ALA A 26 59.56 -2.01 -15.77
N SER A 27 59.21 -0.72 -15.67
CA SER A 27 59.36 0.06 -14.43
C SER A 27 58.19 -0.11 -13.45
N MET A 28 56.99 -0.47 -13.93
CA MET A 28 55.98 -1.13 -13.10
C MET A 28 56.40 -2.59 -12.88
N GLY A 29 57.43 -2.79 -12.06
CA GLY A 29 57.86 -4.13 -11.68
C GLY A 29 56.67 -4.90 -11.13
N GLU A 30 56.52 -6.17 -11.53
CA GLU A 30 55.46 -7.10 -11.13
C GLU A 30 55.02 -6.97 -9.65
N LYS A 31 55.97 -6.66 -8.77
CA LYS A 31 55.77 -6.39 -7.34
C LYS A 31 54.87 -5.18 -7.03
N ALA A 32 54.99 -4.08 -7.77
CA ALA A 32 54.18 -2.87 -7.54
C ALA A 32 52.72 -3.06 -7.96
N LEU A 33 52.49 -3.78 -9.07
CA LEU A 33 51.15 -4.15 -9.52
C LEU A 33 50.50 -5.12 -8.54
N VAL A 34 51.23 -6.16 -8.10
CA VAL A 34 50.73 -7.12 -7.11
C VAL A 34 50.43 -6.46 -5.77
N LEU A 35 51.26 -5.51 -5.32
CA LEU A 35 51.00 -4.71 -4.10
C LEU A 35 49.73 -3.87 -4.23
N HIS A 36 49.53 -3.22 -5.37
CA HIS A 36 48.30 -2.45 -5.62
C HIS A 36 47.06 -3.33 -5.63
N GLN A 37 47.13 -4.50 -6.29
CA GLN A 37 46.04 -5.47 -6.31
C GLN A 37 45.73 -6.00 -4.91
N LEU A 38 46.74 -6.26 -4.09
CA LEU A 38 46.56 -6.70 -2.70
C LEU A 38 45.87 -5.64 -1.85
N ALA A 39 46.31 -4.38 -1.95
CA ALA A 39 45.69 -3.26 -1.23
C ALA A 39 44.21 -3.08 -1.61
N PHE A 40 43.89 -3.18 -2.90
CA PHE A 40 42.51 -3.09 -3.38
C PHE A 40 41.63 -4.26 -2.89
N ILE A 41 42.17 -5.49 -2.85
CA ILE A 41 41.45 -6.64 -2.30
C ILE A 41 41.19 -6.47 -0.79
N GLU A 42 42.16 -5.91 -0.05
CA GLU A 42 41.99 -5.61 1.37
C GLU A 42 40.91 -4.53 1.60
N GLU A 43 40.88 -3.49 0.78
CA GLU A 43 39.85 -2.45 0.80
C GLU A 43 38.45 -3.03 0.53
N LEU A 44 38.29 -3.80 -0.55
CA LEU A 44 37.02 -4.47 -0.87
C LEU A 44 36.56 -5.42 0.25
N LYS A 45 37.50 -6.13 0.88
CA LYS A 45 37.18 -6.99 2.02
C LYS A 45 36.68 -6.17 3.21
N GLY A 46 37.27 -5.01 3.46
CA GLY A 46 36.83 -4.05 4.47
C GLY A 46 35.42 -3.54 4.19
N GLU A 47 35.13 -3.12 2.96
CA GLU A 47 33.80 -2.68 2.54
C GLU A 47 32.75 -3.79 2.69
N ILE A 48 33.06 -5.01 2.23
CA ILE A 48 32.16 -6.17 2.38
C ILE A 48 31.85 -6.43 3.86
N MET A 49 32.86 -6.31 4.74
CA MET A 49 32.67 -6.51 6.17
C MET A 49 31.78 -5.41 6.76
N HIS A 50 32.00 -4.15 6.38
CA HIS A 50 31.18 -3.01 6.79
C HIS A 50 29.72 -3.20 6.35
N TYR A 51 29.46 -3.50 5.08
CA TYR A 51 28.09 -3.72 4.60
C TYR A 51 27.41 -4.89 5.29
N LYS A 52 28.15 -5.97 5.59
CA LYS A 52 27.59 -7.10 6.33
C LYS A 52 27.18 -6.69 7.75
N GLU A 53 27.98 -5.88 8.42
CA GLU A 53 27.65 -5.35 9.75
C GLU A 53 26.44 -4.41 9.70
N GLU A 54 26.37 -3.54 8.69
CA GLU A 54 25.23 -2.64 8.49
C GLU A 54 23.93 -3.41 8.21
N ILE A 55 23.98 -4.44 7.36
CA ILE A 55 22.84 -5.33 7.11
C ILE A 55 22.38 -6.00 8.43
N ASN A 56 23.32 -6.52 9.23
CA ASN A 56 22.97 -7.16 10.51
C ASN A 56 22.32 -6.16 11.48
N ASN A 57 22.83 -4.93 11.55
CA ASN A 57 22.27 -3.87 12.39
C ASN A 57 20.87 -3.47 11.92
N GLN A 58 20.65 -3.39 10.61
CA GLN A 58 19.34 -3.12 10.02
C GLN A 58 18.35 -4.24 10.34
N PHE A 59 18.74 -5.51 10.19
CA PHE A 59 17.89 -6.65 10.56
C PHE A 59 17.52 -6.66 12.05
N ALA A 60 18.48 -6.36 12.93
CA ALA A 60 18.22 -6.26 14.37
C ALA A 60 17.23 -5.12 14.69
N SER A 61 17.43 -3.95 14.06
CA SER A 61 16.55 -2.80 14.22
C SER A 61 15.14 -3.07 13.70
N PHE A 62 15.03 -3.71 12.52
CA PHE A 62 13.76 -4.11 11.93
C PHE A 62 13.00 -5.08 12.84
N SER A 63 13.69 -6.09 13.37
CA SER A 63 13.07 -7.07 14.28
C SER A 63 12.52 -6.39 15.54
N ARG A 64 13.28 -5.47 16.14
CA ARG A 64 12.81 -4.71 17.31
C ARG A 64 11.59 -3.85 16.98
N LEU A 65 11.59 -3.15 15.85
CA LEU A 65 10.45 -2.33 15.43
C LEU A 65 9.21 -3.17 15.17
N GLN A 66 9.37 -4.38 14.63
CA GLN A 66 8.28 -5.32 14.42
C GLN A 66 7.68 -5.78 15.76
N GLU A 67 8.52 -6.09 16.76
CA GLU A 67 8.06 -6.42 18.12
C GLU A 67 7.32 -5.25 18.79
N GLU A 68 7.85 -4.03 18.67
CA GLU A 68 7.19 -2.82 19.18
C GLU A 68 5.84 -2.60 18.51
N LEU A 69 5.76 -2.72 17.18
CA LEU A 69 4.50 -2.61 16.44
C LEU A 69 3.46 -3.61 16.94
N LEU A 70 3.86 -4.88 17.09
CA LEU A 70 2.97 -5.95 17.56
C LEU A 70 2.49 -5.67 19.00
N HIS A 71 3.37 -5.12 19.84
CA HIS A 71 3.00 -4.70 21.18
C HIS A 71 1.96 -3.58 21.17
N TRP A 72 2.10 -2.60 20.28
CA TRP A 72 1.13 -1.52 20.10
C TRP A 72 -0.22 -2.03 19.58
N GLU A 73 -0.21 -2.92 18.59
CA GLU A 73 -1.45 -3.54 18.07
C GLU A 73 -2.20 -4.30 19.17
N LEU A 74 -1.48 -5.02 20.06
CA LEU A 74 -2.10 -5.70 21.20
C LEU A 74 -2.68 -4.72 22.24
N LEU A 75 -2.01 -3.60 22.51
CA LEU A 75 -2.52 -2.58 23.43
C LEU A 75 -3.76 -1.88 22.86
N GLU A 76 -3.74 -1.59 21.57
CA GLU A 76 -4.87 -1.04 20.82
C GLU A 76 -6.08 -1.97 20.91
N GLU A 77 -5.91 -3.25 20.60
CA GLU A 77 -6.98 -4.24 20.68
C GLU A 77 -7.53 -4.36 22.11
N LYS A 78 -6.65 -4.36 23.11
CA LYS A 78 -7.04 -4.56 24.52
C LYS A 78 -7.72 -3.36 25.16
N TYR A 79 -7.31 -2.15 24.82
CA TYR A 79 -7.74 -0.93 25.53
C TYR A 79 -8.55 0.02 24.67
N LEU A 80 -8.19 0.17 23.39
CA LEU A 80 -8.81 1.16 22.52
C LEU A 80 -10.08 0.63 21.86
N ASN A 81 -10.12 -0.64 21.44
CA ASN A 81 -11.35 -1.24 20.89
C ASN A 81 -12.52 -1.13 21.87
N SER A 82 -12.31 -1.53 23.13
CA SER A 82 -13.35 -1.45 24.17
C SER A 82 -13.82 -0.02 24.46
N LEU A 83 -12.94 0.96 24.29
CA LEU A 83 -13.25 2.36 24.58
C LEU A 83 -13.95 3.06 23.41
N LEU A 84 -13.46 2.83 22.20
CA LEU A 84 -13.75 3.62 21.02
C LEU A 84 -14.66 2.92 20.01
N ILE A 85 -14.71 1.58 19.99
CA ILE A 85 -15.51 0.83 19.02
C ILE A 85 -16.68 0.12 19.72
N GLU A 86 -16.41 -0.51 20.86
CA GLU A 86 -17.36 -1.42 21.49
C GLU A 86 -18.71 -0.75 21.80
N ASN A 87 -19.80 -1.37 21.30
CA ASN A 87 -21.19 -0.93 21.46
C ASN A 87 -21.50 0.51 21.00
N LYS A 88 -20.63 1.14 20.20
CA LYS A 88 -20.85 2.53 19.74
C LYS A 88 -21.92 2.67 18.67
N LEU A 89 -22.34 1.58 18.04
CA LEU A 89 -23.38 1.52 17.03
C LEU A 89 -24.56 0.65 17.51
N GLN A 90 -24.73 0.53 18.83
CA GLN A 90 -25.91 -0.11 19.41
C GLN A 90 -27.18 0.56 18.88
N ASP A 91 -28.17 -0.26 18.51
CA ASP A 91 -29.45 0.14 17.93
C ASP A 91 -29.38 0.73 16.50
N VAL A 92 -28.19 0.78 15.88
CA VAL A 92 -28.04 1.17 14.48
C VAL A 92 -28.13 -0.08 13.60
N VAL A 93 -29.05 -0.05 12.63
CA VAL A 93 -29.20 -1.11 11.61
C VAL A 93 -28.41 -0.75 10.36
N ILE A 94 -27.40 -1.56 10.02
CA ILE A 94 -26.54 -1.36 8.86
C ILE A 94 -26.83 -2.42 7.80
N LYS A 95 -27.04 -2.01 6.55
CA LYS A 95 -27.15 -2.95 5.43
C LYS A 95 -25.83 -3.07 4.70
N VAL A 96 -25.29 -4.28 4.59
CA VAL A 96 -24.06 -4.56 3.87
C VAL A 96 -24.41 -5.16 2.51
N ILE A 97 -23.96 -4.53 1.43
CA ILE A 97 -24.03 -5.04 0.06
C ILE A 97 -22.66 -5.65 -0.26
N ALA A 98 -22.59 -6.97 -0.29
CA ALA A 98 -21.37 -7.72 -0.57
C ALA A 98 -21.30 -8.09 -2.06
N LEU A 99 -20.30 -7.58 -2.79
CA LEU A 99 -20.12 -7.88 -4.22
C LEU A 99 -19.62 -9.31 -4.47
N GLU A 100 -18.64 -9.74 -3.69
CA GLU A 100 -18.03 -11.08 -3.81
C GLU A 100 -18.00 -11.81 -2.44
N GLY A 101 -18.32 -11.09 -1.37
CA GLY A 101 -18.29 -11.56 0.01
C GLY A 101 -18.20 -10.38 0.99
N ILE A 102 -18.31 -10.66 2.29
CA ILE A 102 -18.03 -9.67 3.33
C ILE A 102 -16.57 -9.82 3.76
N GLU A 103 -15.87 -8.70 3.88
CA GLU A 103 -14.51 -8.69 4.40
C GLU A 103 -14.51 -9.04 5.90
N THR A 104 -13.58 -9.91 6.33
CA THR A 104 -13.53 -10.36 7.72
C THR A 104 -13.31 -9.22 8.71
N GLY A 105 -12.56 -8.19 8.31
CA GLY A 105 -12.36 -7.01 9.15
C GLY A 105 -13.64 -6.19 9.34
N LEU A 106 -14.50 -6.13 8.32
CA LEU A 106 -15.79 -5.44 8.38
C LEU A 106 -16.77 -6.21 9.26
N GLU A 107 -16.85 -7.53 9.09
CA GLU A 107 -17.70 -8.39 9.92
C GLU A 107 -17.35 -8.25 11.41
N ASN A 108 -16.06 -8.35 11.75
CA ASN A 108 -15.58 -8.15 13.13
C ASN A 108 -15.93 -6.75 13.65
N PHE A 109 -15.74 -5.70 12.84
CA PHE A 109 -16.12 -4.34 13.23
C PHE A 109 -17.62 -4.21 13.54
N LEU A 110 -18.49 -4.77 12.71
CA LEU A 110 -19.94 -4.70 12.90
C LEU A 110 -20.36 -5.44 14.19
N LEU A 111 -19.73 -6.58 14.47
CA LEU A 111 -19.93 -7.33 15.72
C LEU A 111 -19.44 -6.55 16.94
N ASP A 112 -18.19 -6.09 16.92
CA ASP A 112 -17.56 -5.37 18.04
C ASP A 112 -18.32 -4.07 18.35
N SER A 113 -18.75 -3.35 17.31
CA SER A 113 -19.49 -2.09 17.46
C SER A 113 -20.91 -2.25 18.00
N GLY A 114 -21.41 -3.48 18.12
CA GLY A 114 -22.76 -3.79 18.63
C GLY A 114 -23.89 -3.44 17.66
N SER A 115 -23.58 -3.27 16.36
CA SER A 115 -24.57 -2.95 15.34
C SER A 115 -25.38 -4.19 14.94
N ALA A 116 -26.67 -4.00 14.70
CA ALA A 116 -27.45 -4.98 13.97
C ALA A 116 -27.17 -4.81 12.47
N TYR A 117 -26.78 -5.87 11.77
CA TYR A 117 -26.51 -5.77 10.34
C TYR A 117 -27.17 -6.87 9.52
N GLN A 118 -27.47 -6.53 8.26
CA GLN A 118 -28.02 -7.46 7.27
C GLN A 118 -27.09 -7.49 6.07
N ILE A 119 -26.63 -8.69 5.70
CA ILE A 119 -25.78 -8.88 4.53
C ILE A 119 -26.64 -9.28 3.34
N PHE A 120 -26.44 -8.57 2.24
CA PHE A 120 -26.99 -8.88 0.93
C PHE A 120 -25.83 -9.18 -0.01
N VAL A 121 -25.74 -10.44 -0.45
CA VAL A 121 -24.74 -10.84 -1.44
C VAL A 121 -25.30 -10.51 -2.82
N TYR A 122 -24.64 -9.59 -3.52
CA TYR A 122 -24.96 -9.21 -4.88
C TYR A 122 -24.46 -10.27 -5.85
N THR A 123 -25.34 -10.76 -6.72
CA THR A 123 -25.01 -11.76 -7.74
C THR A 123 -25.67 -11.36 -9.05
N GLU A 124 -25.27 -11.96 -10.18
CA GLU A 124 -25.92 -11.68 -11.47
C GLU A 124 -27.43 -12.04 -11.45
N ALA A 125 -27.83 -13.02 -10.64
CA ALA A 125 -29.23 -13.38 -10.43
C ALA A 125 -30.03 -12.30 -9.68
N SER A 126 -29.36 -11.40 -8.95
CA SER A 126 -29.97 -10.25 -8.29
C SER A 126 -30.51 -9.20 -9.27
N ARG A 127 -30.25 -9.33 -10.57
CA ARG A 127 -30.83 -8.48 -11.62
C ARG A 127 -32.28 -8.85 -11.96
N GLU A 128 -32.68 -10.09 -11.72
CA GLU A 128 -34.01 -10.61 -12.09
C GLU A 128 -35.07 -10.40 -11.00
N VAL A 129 -34.64 -10.28 -9.74
CA VAL A 129 -35.50 -9.99 -8.60
C VAL A 129 -35.16 -8.58 -8.12
N PRO A 130 -36.11 -7.62 -8.09
CA PRO A 130 -35.83 -6.26 -7.65
C PRO A 130 -35.18 -6.30 -6.28
N PHE A 131 -33.99 -5.71 -6.17
CA PHE A 131 -33.34 -5.45 -4.90
C PHE A 131 -34.25 -4.53 -4.09
N PHE A 132 -35.08 -5.11 -3.20
CA PHE A 132 -35.96 -4.32 -2.34
C PHE A 132 -35.13 -3.71 -1.24
N ILE A 133 -34.68 -2.49 -1.52
CA ILE A 133 -34.22 -1.55 -0.52
C ILE A 133 -35.42 -1.27 0.37
N GLN A 134 -35.55 -2.02 1.47
CA GLN A 134 -36.56 -1.69 2.46
C GLN A 134 -36.26 -0.27 2.96
N GLU A 135 -37.25 0.62 2.84
CA GLU A 135 -37.20 2.07 3.06
C GLU A 135 -36.80 2.50 4.49
N GLU A 136 -36.48 1.55 5.37
CA GLU A 136 -36.20 1.78 6.79
C GLU A 136 -34.71 1.84 7.16
N ALA A 137 -33.79 1.56 6.23
CA ALA A 137 -32.35 1.62 6.53
C ALA A 137 -31.71 2.92 6.06
N GLU A 138 -31.08 3.63 7.00
CA GLU A 138 -30.42 4.91 6.76
C GLU A 138 -28.98 4.76 6.26
N ILE A 139 -28.35 3.59 6.47
CA ILE A 139 -26.92 3.36 6.20
C ILE A 139 -26.69 2.06 5.42
N TYR A 140 -25.92 2.18 4.34
CA TYR A 140 -25.46 1.09 3.48
C TYR A 140 -23.93 1.04 3.44
N ILE A 141 -23.37 -0.17 3.52
CA ILE A 141 -21.95 -0.43 3.31
C ILE A 141 -21.80 -1.30 2.07
N LEU A 142 -21.09 -0.82 1.06
CA LEU A 142 -20.67 -1.60 -0.09
C LEU A 142 -19.34 -2.27 0.23
N SER A 143 -19.30 -3.60 0.27
CA SER A 143 -18.11 -4.40 0.61
C SER A 143 -17.72 -5.30 -0.56
N GLY A 144 -16.42 -5.40 -0.82
CA GLY A 144 -15.84 -6.32 -1.78
C GLY A 144 -14.93 -5.65 -2.82
N SER A 145 -14.09 -6.48 -3.42
CA SER A 145 -13.23 -6.13 -4.54
C SER A 145 -14.04 -5.85 -5.80
N GLY A 146 -13.61 -4.84 -6.55
CA GLY A 146 -14.22 -4.50 -7.83
C GLY A 146 -15.33 -3.44 -7.75
N ASN A 147 -15.83 -3.10 -8.94
CA ASN A 147 -16.73 -1.97 -9.13
C ASN A 147 -18.18 -2.48 -9.31
N PRO A 148 -19.17 -1.76 -8.78
CA PRO A 148 -20.57 -2.05 -9.08
C PRO A 148 -20.79 -2.02 -10.59
N ASP A 149 -21.58 -2.97 -11.09
CA ASP A 149 -22.02 -2.95 -12.48
C ASP A 149 -23.03 -1.80 -12.72
N GLU A 150 -23.42 -1.59 -13.99
CA GLU A 150 -24.33 -0.51 -14.37
C GLU A 150 -25.68 -0.58 -13.63
N TYR A 151 -26.18 -1.78 -13.35
CA TYR A 151 -27.44 -1.96 -12.63
C TYR A 151 -27.30 -1.53 -11.16
N LEU A 152 -26.28 -2.05 -10.46
CA LEU A 152 -26.03 -1.71 -9.07
C LEU A 152 -25.67 -0.23 -8.91
N ALA A 153 -24.95 0.37 -9.86
CA ALA A 153 -24.66 1.80 -9.85
C ALA A 153 -25.94 2.65 -9.84
N VAL A 154 -26.93 2.34 -10.69
CA VAL A 154 -28.24 3.01 -10.72
C VAL A 154 -28.99 2.82 -9.40
N VAL A 155 -28.92 1.62 -8.81
CA VAL A 155 -29.54 1.33 -7.51
C VAL A 155 -28.91 2.17 -6.41
N LEU A 156 -27.58 2.25 -6.34
CA LEU A 156 -26.86 3.05 -5.36
C LEU A 156 -27.12 4.56 -5.54
N GLU A 157 -27.27 5.03 -6.79
CA GLU A 157 -27.65 6.42 -7.06
C GLU A 157 -29.02 6.76 -6.48
N ASN A 158 -30.00 5.89 -6.67
CA ASN A 158 -31.34 6.08 -6.13
C ASN A 158 -31.32 6.12 -4.59
N ILE A 159 -30.53 5.26 -3.93
CA ILE A 159 -30.32 5.28 -2.47
C ILE A 159 -29.75 6.63 -2.02
N GLN A 160 -28.71 7.10 -2.71
CA GLN A 160 -28.05 8.34 -2.37
C GLN A 160 -28.99 9.55 -2.54
N GLN A 161 -29.81 9.57 -3.59
CA GLN A 161 -30.82 10.61 -3.82
C GLN A 161 -31.92 10.63 -2.75
N GLN A 162 -32.19 9.49 -2.10
CA GLN A 162 -33.10 9.40 -0.95
C GLN A 162 -32.47 9.93 0.35
N GLY A 163 -31.20 10.32 0.33
CA GLY A 163 -30.48 10.89 1.47
C GLY A 163 -29.85 9.86 2.40
N MET A 164 -29.88 8.56 2.03
CA MET A 164 -29.23 7.49 2.80
C MET A 164 -27.71 7.54 2.60
N LEU A 165 -26.97 7.15 3.64
CA LEU A 165 -25.51 7.07 3.57
C LEU A 165 -25.05 5.79 2.89
N ILE A 166 -24.12 5.91 1.95
CA ILE A 166 -23.42 4.79 1.34
C ILE A 166 -21.93 4.95 1.61
N ILE A 167 -21.31 3.94 2.22
CA ILE A 167 -19.86 3.88 2.46
C ILE A 167 -19.29 2.69 1.71
N ARG A 168 -18.18 2.88 0.99
CA ARG A 168 -17.45 1.78 0.38
C ARG A 168 -16.35 1.29 1.33
N VAL A 169 -16.28 -0.02 1.52
CA VAL A 169 -15.23 -0.69 2.29
C VAL A 169 -14.53 -1.67 1.35
N THR A 170 -13.21 -1.53 1.20
CA THR A 170 -12.39 -2.36 0.30
C THR A 170 -11.04 -2.73 0.93
N GLU A 171 -10.50 -3.89 0.58
CA GLU A 171 -9.11 -4.26 0.87
C GLU A 171 -8.11 -3.80 -0.21
N ASP A 172 -8.58 -3.23 -1.33
CA ASP A 172 -7.74 -2.82 -2.44
C ASP A 172 -6.79 -1.66 -2.04
N LEU A 173 -5.50 -1.84 -2.34
CA LEU A 173 -4.42 -0.91 -2.00
C LEU A 173 -4.32 0.30 -2.96
N ASP A 174 -4.93 0.21 -4.14
CA ASP A 174 -4.87 1.26 -5.15
C ASP A 174 -5.98 2.30 -4.92
N GLU A 175 -5.60 3.41 -4.27
CA GLU A 175 -6.49 4.55 -4.02
C GLU A 175 -7.14 5.09 -5.31
N GLU A 176 -6.46 4.99 -6.47
CA GLU A 176 -7.03 5.37 -7.77
C GLU A 176 -8.18 4.44 -8.21
N MET A 177 -8.13 3.13 -7.93
CA MET A 177 -9.28 2.23 -8.22
C MET A 177 -10.41 2.39 -7.18
N ALA A 178 -10.05 2.74 -5.94
CA ALA A 178 -11.01 3.08 -4.90
C ALA A 178 -11.80 4.37 -5.24
N LEU A 179 -11.15 5.35 -5.88
CA LEU A 179 -11.72 6.64 -6.30
C LEU A 179 -12.49 6.58 -7.64
N ASN A 180 -12.15 5.66 -8.55
CA ASN A 180 -12.69 5.61 -9.92
C ASN A 180 -14.01 4.83 -10.09
N VAL A 181 -14.82 4.69 -9.03
CA VAL A 181 -16.19 4.14 -9.12
C VAL A 181 -17.26 5.22 -9.34
N ALA A 182 -16.81 6.44 -9.58
CA ALA A 182 -17.66 7.41 -10.24
C ALA A 182 -17.84 7.01 -11.71
N SER A 183 -18.97 6.40 -12.05
CA SER A 183 -19.71 7.01 -13.16
C SER A 183 -19.84 8.49 -12.79
N ASP A 184 -19.51 9.43 -13.70
CA ASP A 184 -19.20 10.87 -13.49
C ASP A 184 -19.94 11.67 -12.38
N ASN A 185 -20.98 11.14 -11.73
CA ASN A 185 -21.78 11.74 -10.65
C ASN A 185 -21.82 10.98 -9.30
N LEU A 186 -21.25 9.78 -9.13
CA LEU A 186 -21.30 9.02 -7.85
C LEU A 186 -19.96 8.97 -7.13
N SER A 187 -19.89 9.58 -5.96
CA SER A 187 -18.73 9.50 -5.06
C SER A 187 -19.18 9.08 -3.67
N PHE A 188 -18.57 8.03 -3.14
CA PHE A 188 -18.84 7.52 -1.79
C PHE A 188 -17.61 7.69 -0.90
N PRO A 189 -17.78 8.03 0.38
CA PRO A 189 -16.72 7.87 1.36
C PRO A 189 -16.19 6.44 1.29
N THR A 190 -14.88 6.31 1.13
CA THR A 190 -14.23 5.01 1.02
C THR A 190 -13.29 4.78 2.20
N VAL A 191 -13.36 3.59 2.79
CA VAL A 191 -12.53 3.13 3.90
C VAL A 191 -11.80 1.87 3.45
N ASN A 192 -10.48 1.97 3.34
CA ASN A 192 -9.66 0.83 2.94
C ASN A 192 -9.15 0.10 4.17
N ARG A 193 -8.87 -1.21 4.06
CA ARG A 193 -8.16 -1.98 5.10
C ARG A 193 -8.77 -1.82 6.48
N ILE A 194 -10.03 -2.23 6.60
CA ILE A 194 -10.82 -2.13 7.83
C ILE A 194 -10.28 -3.03 8.96
N ASP A 195 -9.32 -3.92 8.66
CA ASP A 195 -8.54 -4.65 9.66
C ASP A 195 -7.76 -3.70 10.60
N LYS A 196 -7.32 -2.54 10.08
CA LYS A 196 -6.58 -1.55 10.87
C LYS A 196 -7.52 -0.69 11.71
N PHE A 197 -7.18 -0.54 12.99
CA PHE A 197 -8.00 0.20 13.95
C PHE A 197 -8.33 1.62 13.55
N TYR A 198 -7.35 2.36 13.03
CA TYR A 198 -7.60 3.71 12.54
C TYR A 198 -8.73 3.75 11.49
N ASN A 199 -8.78 2.76 10.60
CA ASN A 199 -9.82 2.66 9.58
C ASN A 199 -11.17 2.24 10.18
N LYS A 200 -11.17 1.40 11.22
CA LYS A 200 -12.38 1.11 12.01
C LYS A 200 -12.95 2.37 12.66
N VAL A 201 -12.09 3.19 13.26
CA VAL A 201 -12.48 4.47 13.88
C VAL A 201 -13.00 5.44 12.81
N LYS A 202 -12.35 5.52 11.65
CA LYS A 202 -12.80 6.35 10.53
C LYS A 202 -14.18 5.93 10.02
N LEU A 203 -14.42 4.62 9.88
CA LEU A 203 -15.74 4.09 9.49
C LEU A 203 -16.80 4.47 10.53
N LEU A 204 -16.49 4.30 11.81
CA LEU A 204 -17.37 4.69 12.91
C LEU A 204 -17.70 6.19 12.88
N GLU A 205 -16.69 7.04 12.65
CA GLU A 205 -16.86 8.49 12.58
C GLU A 205 -17.81 8.90 11.45
N LEU A 206 -17.63 8.33 10.25
CA LEU A 206 -18.51 8.60 9.10
C LEU A 206 -19.98 8.24 9.40
N ILE A 207 -20.19 7.09 10.03
CA ILE A 207 -21.53 6.64 10.43
C ILE A 207 -22.13 7.59 11.46
N GLN A 208 -21.38 7.92 12.52
CA GLN A 208 -21.87 8.79 13.60
C GLN A 208 -22.12 10.23 13.12
N GLU A 209 -21.29 10.75 12.21
CA GLU A 209 -21.50 12.08 11.63
C GLU A 209 -22.80 12.13 10.83
N HIS A 210 -23.11 11.09 10.05
CA HIS A 210 -24.37 11.02 9.32
C HIS A 210 -25.57 10.92 10.27
N LEU A 211 -25.51 10.04 11.27
CA LEU A 211 -26.57 9.89 12.27
C LEU A 211 -26.83 11.21 13.02
N ARG A 212 -25.80 12.02 13.30
CA ARG A 212 -25.97 13.36 13.89
C ARG A 212 -26.69 14.32 12.95
N LYS A 213 -26.41 14.25 11.65
CA LYS A 213 -27.06 15.11 10.64
C LYS A 213 -28.54 14.76 10.42
N VAL A 214 -28.88 13.47 10.42
CA VAL A 214 -30.25 12.99 10.22
C VAL A 214 -31.07 13.05 11.51
N GLY A 215 -30.46 12.71 12.65
CA GLY A 215 -31.11 12.60 13.95
C GLY A 215 -31.36 13.90 14.71
N GLY A 216 -30.90 15.06 14.21
CA GLY A 216 -31.20 16.38 14.77
C GLY A 216 -30.98 16.49 16.28
N TRP A 217 -29.71 16.47 16.71
CA TRP A 217 -29.30 16.88 18.06
C TRP A 217 -28.55 18.21 18.01
#